data_AF-A0A9W8S3E1-F1
#
_entry.id   AF-A0A9W8S3E1-F1
#
_cell.length_a   1.000
_cell.length_b   1.000
_cell.length_c   1.000
_cell.angle_alpha   90.00
_cell.angle_beta   90.00
_cell.angle_gamma   90.00
#
_symmetry.space_group_name_H-M   'P 1'
#
loop_
_entity.id
_entity.type
_entity.pdbx_description
1 polymer ?
#
loop_
_entity_poly.entity_id
_entity_poly.type
_entity_poly.pdbx_seq_one_letter_code
_entity_poly.pdbx_strand_id
1 'polypeptide(L)'
;MAWPLCGSGLRIAQALNLHRKMPRDNPQDQALQQIIEDRKRAWWAVYEIETFCSMLYGFPLGFSDSDCSVEPLNPYDEYSGSTAEAIQTRQATLLFFKCAMSTLSAIVKSALVDLYGARGNQQDPSRASVPVSLVNRVVSLSQKLLDWNTGLPLKLRFGTSDGDLTTDCQTTGASNLSKQAFEDHLFRLQALSLKLAYENARILIHRPLLSFKMVHPPSRAQRDAPMRADPFLLAMHECRDAALQISQVAATPYLQEASETYAIAFVSLHLLTAGVTLCISISLDPLSHNSFESRMGMRRVMQVQHLLKDKSIVAAQGLDITKKLMSLVMAKEVDAMFETEPPSTVVEQTRTSAPGYAGQGEVTARNSGEGPEPRPGSLEPDVLARDSSNPQPVGDMNDTIDAGTITSDGQNLDFCENNFLNEALLEYEQATSFPFAGDMFNDQDDPGISNPSFEQNQGWIWGWNFLE
;
A
#
# COMPACT_ATOMS: atom_id res chain seq x y z
N MET A 1 18.86 -0.51 17.52
CA MET A 1 19.66 -1.75 17.73
C MET A 1 19.41 -2.86 16.70
N ALA A 2 18.18 -3.07 16.19
CA ALA A 2 17.88 -4.20 15.29
C ALA A 2 18.64 -4.22 13.95
N TRP A 3 18.83 -3.07 13.29
CA TRP A 3 19.53 -3.00 11.99
C TRP A 3 21.00 -3.47 12.05
N PRO A 4 21.87 -2.96 12.95
CA PRO A 4 23.25 -3.46 13.09
C PRO A 4 23.35 -4.96 13.41
N LEU A 5 22.37 -5.50 14.14
CA LEU A 5 22.28 -6.94 14.43
C LEU A 5 21.99 -7.74 13.14
N CYS A 6 21.03 -7.30 12.33
CA CYS A 6 20.71 -7.92 11.04
C CYS A 6 21.91 -7.89 10.10
N GLY A 7 22.58 -6.73 9.96
CA GLY A 7 23.78 -6.61 9.14
C GLY A 7 24.95 -7.48 9.64
N SER A 8 25.06 -7.72 10.95
CA SER A 8 26.03 -8.67 11.49
C SER A 8 25.68 -10.13 11.15
N GLY A 9 24.40 -10.49 11.23
CA GLY A 9 23.89 -11.79 10.77
C GLY A 9 24.16 -12.03 9.29
N LEU A 10 23.96 -11.01 8.45
CA LEU A 10 24.29 -11.05 7.02
C LEU A 10 25.78 -11.33 6.79
N ARG A 11 26.68 -10.62 7.48
CA ARG A 11 28.13 -10.84 7.35
C ARG A 11 28.55 -12.24 7.79
N ILE A 12 27.95 -12.78 8.86
CA ILE A 12 28.19 -14.17 9.29
C ILE A 12 27.72 -15.15 8.22
N ALA A 13 26.52 -14.97 7.65
CA ALA A 13 26.00 -15.81 6.57
C ALA A 13 26.88 -15.76 5.32
N GLN A 14 27.43 -14.60 4.99
CA GLN A 14 28.39 -14.42 3.90
C GLN A 14 29.71 -15.16 4.19
N ALA A 15 30.26 -15.01 5.39
CA ALA A 15 31.48 -15.72 5.81
C ALA A 15 31.34 -17.25 5.79
N LEU A 16 30.14 -17.75 6.10
CA LEU A 16 29.78 -19.18 6.01
C LEU A 16 29.42 -19.63 4.58
N ASN A 17 29.51 -18.75 3.58
CA ASN A 17 29.13 -18.99 2.20
C ASN A 17 27.69 -19.51 2.03
N LEU A 18 26.75 -19.07 2.89
CA LEU A 18 25.34 -19.49 2.78
C LEU A 18 24.69 -18.96 1.50
N HIS A 19 25.15 -17.81 1.00
CA HIS A 19 24.73 -17.17 -0.25
C HIS A 19 25.22 -17.88 -1.53
N ARG A 20 26.04 -18.92 -1.40
CA ARG A 20 26.59 -19.68 -2.53
C ARG A 20 25.96 -21.07 -2.60
N LYS A 21 25.69 -21.52 -3.82
CA LYS A 21 25.26 -22.90 -4.07
C LYS A 21 26.36 -23.88 -3.63
N MET A 22 25.99 -24.85 -2.81
CA MET A 22 26.86 -25.98 -2.48
C MET A 22 26.84 -27.00 -3.63
N PRO A 23 27.99 -27.57 -4.02
CA PRO A 23 28.06 -28.66 -4.98
C PRO A 23 27.21 -29.86 -4.54
N ARG A 24 26.50 -30.46 -5.49
CA ARG A 24 25.74 -31.70 -5.29
C ARG A 24 26.54 -32.84 -5.91
N ASP A 25 27.57 -33.30 -5.21
CA ASP A 25 28.49 -34.32 -5.73
C ASP A 25 27.83 -35.70 -5.82
N ASN A 26 26.95 -36.03 -4.86
CA ASN A 26 26.14 -37.25 -4.87
C ASN A 26 24.69 -36.97 -4.45
N PRO A 27 23.71 -37.06 -5.36
CA PRO A 27 22.29 -36.87 -5.04
C PRO A 27 21.72 -37.89 -4.04
N GLN A 28 22.36 -39.05 -3.87
CA GLN A 28 21.91 -40.09 -2.94
C GLN A 28 22.38 -39.88 -1.51
N ASP A 29 23.27 -38.92 -1.26
CA ASP A 29 23.73 -38.59 0.09
C ASP A 29 22.67 -37.74 0.81
N GLN A 30 21.78 -38.42 1.54
CA GLN A 30 20.68 -37.80 2.28
C GLN A 30 21.17 -36.80 3.34
N ALA A 31 22.28 -37.10 4.01
CA ALA A 31 22.84 -36.21 5.03
C ALA A 31 23.36 -34.91 4.40
N LEU A 32 24.05 -35.02 3.25
CA LEU A 32 24.47 -33.86 2.48
C LEU A 32 23.28 -33.05 1.96
N GLN A 33 22.22 -33.69 1.46
CA GLN A 33 21.02 -32.97 0.98
C GLN A 33 20.33 -32.22 2.12
N GLN A 34 20.19 -32.83 3.31
CA GLN A 34 19.65 -32.15 4.49
C GLN A 34 20.46 -30.89 4.82
N ILE A 35 21.80 -30.99 4.85
CA ILE A 35 22.68 -29.84 5.10
C ILE A 35 22.49 -28.75 4.03
N ILE A 36 22.30 -29.13 2.76
CA ILE A 36 22.07 -28.18 1.67
C ILE A 36 20.75 -27.42 1.89
N GLU A 37 19.66 -28.12 2.19
CA GLU A 37 18.35 -27.49 2.38
C GLU A 37 18.29 -26.66 3.68
N ASP A 38 18.97 -27.08 4.75
CA ASP A 38 19.17 -26.28 5.96
C ASP A 38 19.91 -24.96 5.68
N ARG A 39 21.00 -25.02 4.90
CA ARG A 39 21.75 -23.84 4.49
C ARG A 39 20.93 -22.90 3.62
N LYS A 40 20.11 -23.43 2.70
CA LYS A 40 19.17 -22.64 1.90
C LYS A 40 18.16 -21.92 2.78
N ARG A 41 17.53 -22.63 3.72
CA ARG A 41 16.57 -22.04 4.68
C ARG A 41 17.21 -20.93 5.51
N ALA A 42 18.43 -21.14 6.00
CA ALA A 42 19.18 -20.13 6.73
C ALA A 42 19.49 -18.90 5.87
N TRP A 43 19.95 -19.09 4.62
CA TRP A 43 20.20 -17.97 3.70
C TRP A 43 18.94 -17.17 3.40
N TRP A 44 17.84 -17.83 3.03
CA TRP A 44 16.59 -17.14 2.70
C TRP A 44 15.97 -16.42 3.90
N ALA A 45 16.16 -16.92 5.13
CA ALA A 45 15.77 -16.19 6.33
C ALA A 45 16.59 -14.90 6.51
N VAL A 46 17.90 -14.93 6.22
CA VAL A 46 18.77 -13.74 6.23
C VAL A 46 18.39 -12.77 5.11
N TYR A 47 18.11 -13.28 3.91
CA TYR A 47 17.64 -12.49 2.77
C TYR A 47 16.34 -11.74 3.11
N GLU A 48 15.38 -12.45 3.70
CA GLU A 48 14.08 -11.92 4.13
C GLU A 48 14.29 -10.77 5.14
N ILE A 49 14.97 -11.03 6.25
CA ILE A 49 15.10 -10.04 7.33
C ILE A 49 15.90 -8.81 6.91
N GLU A 50 16.97 -8.97 6.12
CA GLU A 50 17.77 -7.85 5.60
C GLU A 50 16.94 -6.98 4.66
N THR A 51 16.14 -7.60 3.79
CA THR A 51 15.27 -6.88 2.85
C THR A 51 14.19 -6.10 3.59
N PHE A 52 13.47 -6.75 4.52
CA PHE A 52 12.43 -6.08 5.28
C PHE A 52 13.01 -5.01 6.21
N CYS A 53 14.19 -5.20 6.80
CA CYS A 53 14.82 -4.13 7.57
C CYS A 53 15.25 -2.95 6.68
N SER A 54 15.77 -3.20 5.48
CA SER A 54 16.05 -2.13 4.51
C SER A 54 14.77 -1.36 4.15
N MET A 55 13.66 -2.08 3.93
CA MET A 55 12.32 -1.53 3.68
C MET A 55 11.68 -0.83 4.89
N LEU A 56 12.11 -1.12 6.11
CA LEU A 56 11.56 -0.48 7.31
C LEU A 56 12.38 0.74 7.72
N TYR A 57 13.71 0.66 7.64
CA TYR A 57 14.61 1.70 8.13
C TYR A 57 15.20 2.62 7.06
N GLY A 58 15.10 2.24 5.77
CA GLY A 58 15.53 3.11 4.67
C GLY A 58 16.99 3.04 4.37
N PHE A 59 17.64 2.06 4.94
CA PHE A 59 19.04 1.83 4.71
C PHE A 59 19.22 1.03 3.41
N PRO A 60 20.33 1.26 2.69
CA PRO A 60 20.68 0.44 1.56
C PRO A 60 20.82 -1.03 1.93
N LEU A 61 20.43 -1.90 1.01
CA LEU A 61 20.61 -3.35 1.13
C LEU A 61 22.09 -3.72 1.25
N GLY A 62 22.44 -4.61 2.18
CA GLY A 62 23.82 -5.05 2.41
C GLY A 62 24.38 -6.06 1.41
N PHE A 63 23.63 -6.45 0.37
CA PHE A 63 24.08 -7.44 -0.62
C PHE A 63 23.36 -7.32 -1.98
N SER A 64 24.05 -7.73 -3.05
CA SER A 64 23.51 -7.81 -4.42
C SER A 64 23.03 -9.22 -4.74
N ASP A 65 21.95 -9.34 -5.51
CA ASP A 65 21.48 -10.63 -6.01
C ASP A 65 22.47 -11.27 -7.01
N SER A 66 23.29 -10.45 -7.69
CA SER A 66 24.36 -10.93 -8.58
C SER A 66 25.41 -11.78 -7.87
N ASP A 67 25.58 -11.57 -6.57
CA ASP A 67 26.54 -12.30 -5.75
C ASP A 67 25.94 -13.59 -5.18
N CYS A 68 24.64 -13.79 -5.32
CA CYS A 68 23.90 -14.90 -4.74
C CYS A 68 23.65 -15.98 -5.78
N SER A 69 23.92 -17.23 -5.44
CA SER A 69 23.66 -18.38 -6.33
C SER A 69 22.76 -19.44 -5.69
N VAL A 70 22.17 -19.13 -4.53
CA VAL A 70 21.25 -20.01 -3.81
C VAL A 70 19.95 -20.15 -4.58
N GLU A 71 19.50 -21.39 -4.75
CA GLU A 71 18.22 -21.70 -5.39
C GLU A 71 17.04 -21.31 -4.48
N PRO A 72 15.86 -21.01 -5.04
CA PRO A 72 14.64 -20.82 -4.26
C PRO A 72 14.32 -22.01 -3.35
N LEU A 73 13.62 -21.74 -2.24
CA LEU A 73 13.16 -22.79 -1.32
C LEU A 73 12.18 -23.74 -2.02
N ASN A 74 12.36 -25.04 -1.81
CA ASN A 74 11.42 -26.05 -2.27
C ASN A 74 10.28 -26.21 -1.25
N PRO A 75 9.01 -25.92 -1.61
CA PRO A 75 7.88 -26.09 -0.69
C PRO A 75 7.62 -27.55 -0.27
N TYR A 76 8.18 -28.51 -1.02
CA TYR A 76 8.11 -29.95 -0.77
C TYR A 76 9.45 -30.55 -0.32
N ASP A 77 10.29 -29.76 0.34
CA ASP A 77 11.55 -30.25 0.92
C ASP A 77 11.29 -31.35 1.98
N GLU A 78 11.65 -32.60 1.66
CA GLU A 78 11.53 -33.80 2.50
C GLU A 78 12.31 -33.71 3.82
N TYR A 79 13.32 -32.84 3.90
CA TYR A 79 14.15 -32.65 5.09
C TYR A 79 13.58 -31.60 6.05
N SER A 80 12.41 -31.06 5.73
CA SER A 80 11.64 -30.23 6.65
C SER A 80 10.80 -31.11 7.59
N GLY A 81 10.88 -30.85 8.91
CA GLY A 81 10.04 -31.56 9.89
C GLY A 81 8.52 -31.44 9.65
N SER A 82 8.09 -30.49 8.80
CA SER A 82 6.69 -30.25 8.44
C SER A 82 6.19 -30.99 7.18
N THR A 83 7.06 -31.67 6.42
CA THR A 83 6.71 -32.27 5.11
C THR A 83 6.62 -33.79 5.13
N ALA A 84 7.08 -34.46 6.20
CA ALA A 84 7.12 -35.91 6.31
C ALA A 84 5.76 -36.61 6.10
N GLU A 85 4.64 -35.94 6.37
CA GLU A 85 3.27 -36.47 6.19
C GLU A 85 2.53 -35.86 4.96
N ALA A 86 3.03 -34.76 4.38
CA ALA A 86 2.27 -33.93 3.43
C ALA A 86 2.59 -34.19 1.93
N ILE A 87 3.68 -34.89 1.63
CA ILE A 87 4.09 -35.17 0.25
C ILE A 87 3.07 -36.03 -0.50
N GLN A 88 2.32 -36.87 0.21
CA GLN A 88 1.24 -37.68 -0.37
C GLN A 88 -0.05 -36.88 -0.61
N THR A 89 -0.32 -35.82 0.15
CA THR A 89 -1.61 -35.11 0.11
C THR A 89 -1.58 -33.84 -0.74
N ARG A 90 -0.39 -33.39 -1.19
CA ARG A 90 -0.17 -32.11 -1.91
C ARG A 90 -0.77 -30.88 -1.20
N GLN A 91 -0.99 -30.98 0.10
CA GLN A 91 -1.51 -29.87 0.90
C GLN A 91 -0.40 -28.87 1.24
N ALA A 92 -0.77 -27.61 1.43
CA ALA A 92 0.17 -26.59 1.89
C ALA A 92 0.70 -26.96 3.29
N THR A 93 2.03 -27.02 3.41
CA THR A 93 2.73 -27.23 4.69
C THR A 93 3.14 -25.89 5.30
N LEU A 94 3.58 -25.90 6.55
CA LEU A 94 4.14 -24.70 7.21
C LEU A 94 5.37 -24.12 6.46
N LEU A 95 6.06 -24.91 5.62
CA LEU A 95 7.18 -24.44 4.82
C LEU A 95 6.74 -23.52 3.68
N PHE A 96 5.50 -23.69 3.16
CA PHE A 96 4.98 -22.84 2.08
C PHE A 96 4.96 -21.36 2.49
N PHE A 97 4.71 -21.06 3.75
CA PHE A 97 4.80 -19.68 4.26
C PHE A 97 6.21 -19.10 4.06
N LYS A 98 7.27 -19.87 4.32
CA LYS A 98 8.64 -19.41 4.09
C LYS A 98 9.02 -19.32 2.62
N CYS A 99 8.50 -20.20 1.77
CA CYS A 99 8.60 -20.04 0.31
C CYS A 99 7.89 -18.75 -0.16
N ALA A 100 6.70 -18.47 0.37
CA ALA A 100 5.93 -17.27 0.04
C ALA A 100 6.63 -15.98 0.54
N MET A 101 7.12 -15.96 1.78
CA MET A 101 7.85 -14.81 2.32
C MET A 101 9.17 -14.55 1.59
N SER A 102 9.92 -15.60 1.25
CA SER A 102 11.18 -15.45 0.48
C SER A 102 10.93 -14.88 -0.91
N THR A 103 9.93 -15.40 -1.63
CA THR A 103 9.55 -14.85 -2.95
C THR A 103 9.01 -13.42 -2.86
N LEU A 104 8.20 -13.09 -1.85
CA LEU A 104 7.76 -11.71 -1.61
C LEU A 104 8.94 -10.79 -1.31
N SER A 105 9.89 -11.23 -0.48
CA SER A 105 11.07 -10.44 -0.16
C SER A 105 11.91 -10.14 -1.40
N ALA A 106 12.00 -11.06 -2.37
CA ALA A 106 12.68 -10.78 -3.64
C ALA A 106 11.95 -9.72 -4.49
N ILE A 107 10.62 -9.69 -4.47
CA ILE A 107 9.81 -8.65 -5.13
C ILE A 107 10.03 -7.29 -4.44
N VAL A 108 9.96 -7.27 -3.10
CA VAL A 108 10.21 -6.06 -2.29
C VAL A 108 11.63 -5.54 -2.53
N LYS A 109 12.63 -6.43 -2.55
CA LYS A 109 14.01 -6.06 -2.86
C LYS A 109 14.13 -5.43 -4.25
N SER A 110 13.48 -6.04 -5.25
CA SER A 110 13.43 -5.50 -6.61
C SER A 110 12.83 -4.09 -6.59
N ALA A 111 11.72 -3.86 -5.88
CA ALA A 111 11.13 -2.54 -5.74
C ALA A 111 12.06 -1.53 -5.05
N LEU A 112 12.77 -1.92 -3.98
CA LEU A 112 13.74 -1.05 -3.30
C LEU A 112 14.89 -0.64 -4.23
N VAL A 113 15.47 -1.59 -4.95
CA VAL A 113 16.57 -1.31 -5.89
C VAL A 113 16.08 -0.50 -7.07
N ASP A 114 14.93 -0.89 -7.62
CA ASP A 114 14.43 -0.29 -8.83
C ASP A 114 13.90 1.12 -8.58
N LEU A 115 12.92 1.24 -7.69
CA LEU A 115 12.17 2.48 -7.53
C LEU A 115 12.88 3.51 -6.65
N TYR A 116 13.74 3.06 -5.74
CA TYR A 116 14.39 3.91 -4.72
C TYR A 116 15.92 3.92 -4.82
N GLY A 117 16.52 3.15 -5.72
CA GLY A 117 17.97 3.10 -5.88
C GLY A 117 18.53 4.32 -6.62
N ALA A 118 19.59 4.92 -6.08
CA ALA A 118 20.30 6.08 -6.67
C ALA A 118 20.82 5.85 -8.12
N ARG A 119 20.87 4.60 -8.59
CA ARG A 119 21.42 4.23 -9.91
C ARG A 119 20.47 4.51 -11.07
N GLY A 120 19.19 4.79 -10.83
CA GLY A 120 18.22 5.14 -11.88
C GLY A 120 18.46 6.52 -12.53
N ASN A 121 19.17 7.42 -11.85
CA ASN A 121 19.32 8.82 -12.28
C ASN A 121 20.48 9.08 -13.27
N GLN A 122 21.32 8.08 -13.59
CA GLN A 122 22.54 8.33 -14.37
C GLN A 122 22.43 8.11 -15.88
N GLN A 123 21.30 7.62 -16.41
CA GLN A 123 21.22 7.19 -17.82
C GLN A 123 20.29 7.97 -18.75
N ASP A 124 19.58 9.02 -18.32
CA ASP A 124 18.81 9.82 -19.28
C ASP A 124 18.67 11.30 -18.88
N PRO A 125 19.33 12.24 -19.58
CA PRO A 125 19.27 13.69 -19.28
C PRO A 125 17.94 14.36 -19.68
N SER A 126 16.95 13.59 -20.12
CA SER A 126 15.60 14.06 -20.45
C SER A 126 14.69 14.01 -19.21
N ARG A 127 14.40 15.18 -18.59
CA ARG A 127 13.45 15.28 -17.47
C ARG A 127 12.05 14.71 -17.77
N ALA A 128 11.68 14.57 -19.05
CA ALA A 128 10.39 14.05 -19.49
C ALA A 128 10.33 12.51 -19.57
N SER A 129 11.46 11.80 -19.69
CA SER A 129 11.46 10.31 -19.79
C SER A 129 11.41 9.63 -18.41
N VAL A 130 11.81 10.33 -17.36
CA VAL A 130 11.88 9.81 -15.99
C VAL A 130 10.49 9.35 -15.48
N PRO A 131 9.40 10.14 -15.56
CA PRO A 131 8.10 9.72 -15.03
C PRO A 131 7.50 8.52 -15.78
N VAL A 132 7.67 8.45 -17.11
CA VAL A 132 7.14 7.33 -17.92
C VAL A 132 7.88 6.03 -17.61
N SER A 133 9.21 6.08 -17.49
CA SER A 133 10.01 4.91 -17.10
C SER A 133 9.65 4.42 -15.69
N LEU A 134 9.38 5.34 -14.76
CA LEU A 134 8.94 5.02 -13.41
C LEU A 134 7.56 4.34 -13.41
N VAL A 135 6.58 4.89 -14.13
CA VAL A 135 5.24 4.29 -14.29
C VAL A 135 5.35 2.85 -14.82
N ASN A 136 6.16 2.62 -15.85
CA ASN A 136 6.35 1.28 -16.41
C ASN A 136 6.93 0.28 -15.39
N ARG A 137 7.88 0.73 -14.55
CA ARG A 137 8.49 -0.11 -13.51
C ARG A 137 7.50 -0.42 -12.39
N VAL A 138 6.70 0.57 -11.98
CA VAL A 138 5.61 0.38 -11.02
C VAL A 138 4.58 -0.62 -11.53
N VAL A 139 4.13 -0.50 -12.78
CA VAL A 139 3.20 -1.45 -13.40
C VAL A 139 3.79 -2.86 -13.44
N SER A 140 5.05 -3.02 -13.85
CA SER A 140 5.72 -4.33 -13.90
C SER A 140 5.83 -4.98 -12.52
N LEU A 141 6.22 -4.21 -11.49
CA LEU A 141 6.32 -4.71 -10.12
C LEU A 141 4.95 -5.01 -9.51
N SER A 142 3.95 -4.17 -9.80
CA SER A 142 2.57 -4.37 -9.36
C SER A 142 1.99 -5.68 -9.92
N GLN A 143 2.21 -5.96 -11.21
CA GLN A 143 1.80 -7.22 -11.82
C GLN A 143 2.49 -8.43 -11.18
N LYS A 144 3.82 -8.38 -10.97
CA LYS A 144 4.54 -9.46 -10.28
C LYS A 144 4.00 -9.71 -8.87
N LEU A 145 3.65 -8.66 -8.15
CA LEU A 145 3.10 -8.76 -6.81
C LEU A 145 1.69 -9.37 -6.82
N LEU A 146 0.85 -8.99 -7.80
CA LEU A 146 -0.48 -9.56 -7.99
C LEU A 146 -0.41 -11.05 -8.36
N ASP A 147 0.46 -11.41 -9.31
CA ASP A 147 0.69 -12.80 -9.72
C ASP A 147 1.15 -13.65 -8.53
N TRP A 148 2.04 -13.10 -7.69
CA TRP A 148 2.47 -13.75 -6.47
C TRP A 148 1.30 -14.01 -5.50
N ASN A 149 0.45 -13.02 -5.26
CA ASN A 149 -0.69 -13.15 -4.33
C ASN A 149 -1.75 -14.13 -4.85
N THR A 150 -2.05 -14.07 -6.14
CA THR A 150 -2.98 -14.99 -6.81
C THR A 150 -2.40 -16.40 -6.98
N GLY A 151 -1.09 -16.59 -6.82
CA GLY A 151 -0.42 -17.88 -6.78
C GLY A 151 -0.36 -18.54 -5.39
N LEU A 152 -0.73 -17.84 -4.32
CA LEU A 152 -0.66 -18.38 -2.96
C LEU A 152 -1.65 -19.55 -2.74
N PRO A 153 -1.29 -20.60 -1.99
CA PRO A 153 -2.25 -21.61 -1.56
C PRO A 153 -3.39 -21.01 -0.72
N LEU A 154 -4.60 -21.57 -0.84
CA LEU A 154 -5.80 -21.06 -0.14
C LEU A 154 -5.62 -20.98 1.39
N LYS A 155 -4.90 -21.93 2.01
CA LYS A 155 -4.61 -21.90 3.45
C LYS A 155 -3.75 -20.72 3.90
N LEU A 156 -3.02 -20.09 2.96
CA LEU A 156 -2.16 -18.94 3.21
C LEU A 156 -2.78 -17.62 2.73
N ARG A 157 -4.00 -17.66 2.19
CA ARG A 157 -4.76 -16.46 1.85
C ARG A 157 -5.63 -16.07 3.04
N PHE A 158 -5.56 -14.78 3.39
CA PHE A 158 -6.37 -14.25 4.48
C PHE A 158 -7.85 -14.19 4.08
N GLY A 159 -8.76 -14.59 4.98
CA GLY A 159 -10.21 -14.47 4.81
C GLY A 159 -10.89 -15.59 4.02
N THR A 160 -10.15 -16.52 3.38
CA THR A 160 -10.74 -17.62 2.58
C THR A 160 -11.13 -18.85 3.40
N SER A 161 -10.74 -18.95 4.67
CA SER A 161 -10.78 -20.21 5.43
C SER A 161 -11.80 -20.29 6.57
N ASP A 162 -12.60 -19.24 6.81
CA ASP A 162 -13.57 -19.22 7.92
C ASP A 162 -14.87 -19.98 7.63
N GLY A 163 -15.12 -20.39 6.38
CA GLY A 163 -16.38 -20.99 5.96
C GLY A 163 -16.42 -22.52 5.80
N ASP A 164 -15.28 -23.20 5.66
CA ASP A 164 -15.25 -24.55 5.06
C ASP A 164 -14.51 -25.62 5.88
N LEU A 165 -14.17 -25.34 7.15
CA LEU A 165 -13.52 -26.33 8.03
C LEU A 165 -14.48 -27.37 8.64
N THR A 166 -15.71 -27.49 8.13
CA THR A 166 -16.68 -28.51 8.56
C THR A 166 -16.82 -29.64 7.55
N THR A 167 -15.78 -30.44 7.33
CA THR A 167 -15.80 -31.81 6.76
C THR A 167 -14.34 -32.27 6.70
N ASP A 168 -13.83 -33.33 7.34
CA ASP A 168 -14.36 -34.61 7.76
C ASP A 168 -13.65 -35.07 9.05
N CYS A 169 -14.32 -35.07 10.19
CA CYS A 169 -13.83 -35.76 11.38
C CYS A 169 -14.56 -37.10 11.51
N GLN A 170 -14.01 -38.13 10.88
CA GLN A 170 -14.28 -39.51 11.29
C GLN A 170 -12.96 -40.12 11.79
N THR A 171 -12.89 -40.23 13.11
CA THR A 171 -12.03 -41.16 13.86
C THR A 171 -10.56 -40.75 14.07
N THR A 172 -10.28 -39.71 14.88
CA THR A 172 -8.92 -39.49 15.42
C THR A 172 -8.92 -39.00 16.86
N GLY A 173 -8.05 -39.57 17.70
CA GLY A 173 -7.96 -39.34 19.15
C GLY A 173 -7.57 -37.90 19.55
N ALA A 174 -7.75 -37.60 20.84
CA ALA A 174 -7.62 -36.25 21.43
C ALA A 174 -6.26 -35.55 21.18
N SER A 175 -5.17 -36.30 21.01
CA SER A 175 -3.84 -35.73 20.73
C SER A 175 -3.72 -35.15 19.31
N ASN A 176 -4.38 -35.75 18.32
CA ASN A 176 -4.32 -35.28 16.92
C ASN A 176 -5.18 -34.03 16.71
N LEU A 177 -6.30 -33.93 17.45
CA LEU A 177 -7.12 -32.71 17.47
C LEU A 177 -6.34 -31.50 17.99
N SER A 178 -5.45 -31.69 18.98
CA SER A 178 -4.58 -30.63 19.49
C SER A 178 -3.49 -30.21 18.51
N LYS A 179 -2.92 -31.15 17.72
CA LYS A 179 -1.92 -30.84 16.69
C LYS A 179 -2.56 -30.07 15.53
N GLN A 180 -3.72 -30.50 15.06
CA GLN A 180 -4.45 -29.83 13.97
C GLN A 180 -4.86 -28.40 14.36
N ALA A 181 -5.42 -28.22 15.56
CA ALA A 181 -5.82 -26.89 16.04
C ALA A 181 -4.62 -25.93 16.15
N PHE A 182 -3.44 -26.43 16.54
CA PHE A 182 -2.21 -25.65 16.58
C PHE A 182 -1.71 -25.30 15.18
N GLU A 183 -1.72 -26.23 14.24
CA GLU A 183 -1.35 -25.96 12.84
C GLU A 183 -2.31 -24.96 12.18
N ASP A 184 -3.62 -25.07 12.41
CA ASP A 184 -4.62 -24.13 11.91
C ASP A 184 -4.37 -22.73 12.47
N HIS A 185 -4.03 -22.62 13.77
CA HIS A 185 -3.61 -21.36 14.38
C HIS A 185 -2.37 -20.77 13.70
N LEU A 186 -1.35 -21.58 13.41
CA LEU A 186 -0.17 -21.11 12.68
C LEU A 186 -0.52 -20.65 11.27
N PHE A 187 -1.35 -21.38 10.51
CA PHE A 187 -1.77 -20.96 9.17
C PHE A 187 -2.53 -19.62 9.21
N ARG A 188 -3.39 -19.39 10.21
CA ARG A 188 -4.05 -18.09 10.39
C ARG A 188 -3.05 -16.95 10.60
N LEU A 189 -2.06 -17.14 11.47
CA LEU A 189 -1.00 -16.15 11.68
C LEU A 189 -0.13 -15.92 10.44
N GLN A 190 0.17 -16.98 9.69
CA GLN A 190 0.92 -16.92 8.44
C GLN A 190 0.15 -16.17 7.35
N ALA A 191 -1.15 -16.46 7.17
CA ALA A 191 -2.01 -15.79 6.22
C ALA A 191 -2.18 -14.29 6.58
N LEU A 192 -2.35 -13.97 7.86
CA LEU A 192 -2.37 -12.60 8.36
C LEU A 192 -1.07 -11.86 8.03
N SER A 193 0.07 -12.48 8.32
CA SER A 193 1.39 -11.88 8.06
C SER A 193 1.62 -11.64 6.57
N LEU A 194 1.29 -12.61 5.72
CA LEU A 194 1.40 -12.48 4.26
C LEU A 194 0.50 -11.39 3.70
N LYS A 195 -0.75 -11.29 4.17
CA LYS A 195 -1.68 -10.24 3.75
C LYS A 195 -1.15 -8.86 4.12
N LEU A 196 -0.68 -8.65 5.36
CA LEU A 196 -0.11 -7.37 5.78
C LEU A 196 1.14 -7.01 4.97
N ALA A 197 2.02 -7.98 4.74
CA ALA A 197 3.23 -7.78 3.94
C ALA A 197 2.92 -7.43 2.48
N TYR A 198 1.93 -8.09 1.88
CA TYR A 198 1.45 -7.84 0.52
C TYR A 198 0.90 -6.42 0.37
N GLU A 199 0.00 -6.00 1.26
CA GLU A 199 -0.57 -4.65 1.19
C GLU A 199 0.51 -3.59 1.42
N ASN A 200 1.45 -3.83 2.33
CA ASN A 200 2.58 -2.93 2.54
C ASN A 200 3.48 -2.85 1.29
N ALA A 201 3.69 -3.96 0.58
CA ALA A 201 4.44 -3.98 -0.68
C ALA A 201 3.69 -3.21 -1.80
N ARG A 202 2.35 -3.27 -1.84
CA ARG A 202 1.53 -2.45 -2.76
C ARG A 202 1.77 -0.95 -2.51
N ILE A 203 1.76 -0.52 -1.24
CA ILE A 203 2.06 0.87 -0.87
C ILE A 203 3.48 1.23 -1.32
N LEU A 204 4.48 0.40 -1.00
CA LEU A 204 5.88 0.63 -1.37
C LEU A 204 6.08 0.80 -2.88
N ILE A 205 5.39 0.00 -3.70
CA ILE A 205 5.53 0.02 -5.16
C ILE A 205 4.90 1.26 -5.78
N HIS A 206 3.72 1.70 -5.31
CA HIS A 206 3.00 2.81 -5.93
C HIS A 206 3.41 4.18 -5.37
N ARG A 207 3.92 4.24 -4.14
CA ARG A 207 4.30 5.49 -3.46
C ARG A 207 5.17 6.44 -4.31
N PRO A 208 6.20 6.01 -5.06
CA PRO A 208 7.05 6.93 -5.80
C PRO A 208 6.27 7.81 -6.79
N LEU A 209 5.14 7.34 -7.30
CA LEU A 209 4.31 8.10 -8.24
C LEU A 209 3.51 9.23 -7.58
N LEU A 210 3.30 9.19 -6.26
CA LEU A 210 2.56 10.23 -5.55
C LEU A 210 3.26 11.60 -5.62
N SER A 211 4.58 11.57 -5.87
CA SER A 211 5.42 12.75 -6.04
C SER A 211 5.12 13.57 -7.29
N PHE A 212 4.34 13.03 -8.22
CA PHE A 212 4.06 13.64 -9.51
C PHE A 212 2.56 13.93 -9.63
N LYS A 213 2.24 14.92 -10.46
CA LYS A 213 0.88 15.22 -10.91
C LYS A 213 0.85 15.53 -12.40
N MET A 214 -0.28 15.25 -13.03
CA MET A 214 -0.50 15.54 -14.45
C MET A 214 -0.90 17.01 -14.65
N VAL A 215 -0.24 17.73 -15.58
CA VAL A 215 -0.42 19.18 -15.78
C VAL A 215 -1.65 19.49 -16.64
N HIS A 216 -2.03 18.60 -17.56
CA HIS A 216 -3.18 18.79 -18.44
C HIS A 216 -4.04 17.51 -18.53
N PRO A 217 -5.34 17.55 -18.19
CA PRO A 217 -6.25 16.48 -18.56
C PRO A 217 -6.35 16.39 -20.10
N PRO A 218 -6.54 15.19 -20.68
CA PRO A 218 -6.60 15.05 -22.13
C PRO A 218 -7.63 16.00 -22.72
N SER A 219 -7.22 16.77 -23.73
CA SER A 219 -8.03 17.82 -24.34
C SER A 219 -9.42 17.28 -24.72
N ARG A 220 -10.49 18.03 -24.40
CA ARG A 220 -11.91 17.71 -24.69
C ARG A 220 -12.20 17.36 -26.15
N ALA A 221 -11.25 17.61 -27.06
CA ALA A 221 -11.31 17.28 -28.48
C ALA A 221 -11.08 15.79 -28.80
N GLN A 222 -10.65 14.97 -27.83
CA GLN A 222 -10.28 13.57 -28.05
C GLN A 222 -11.21 12.63 -27.24
N ARG A 223 -12.52 12.71 -27.50
CA ARG A 223 -13.55 11.88 -26.84
C ARG A 223 -13.65 10.43 -27.36
N ASP A 224 -12.90 10.10 -28.41
CA ASP A 224 -12.98 8.80 -29.10
C ASP A 224 -11.83 7.83 -28.74
N ALA A 225 -10.87 8.24 -27.91
CA ALA A 225 -9.90 7.34 -27.29
C ALA A 225 -10.37 6.99 -25.88
N PRO A 226 -10.21 5.73 -25.39
CA PRO A 226 -10.53 5.40 -24.01
C PRO A 226 -9.78 6.38 -23.10
N MET A 227 -10.54 7.06 -22.23
CA MET A 227 -10.01 8.06 -21.30
C MET A 227 -8.86 7.43 -20.52
N ARG A 228 -7.62 7.79 -20.86
CA ARG A 228 -6.43 7.20 -20.23
C ARG A 228 -6.44 7.67 -18.77
N ALA A 229 -6.66 6.73 -17.85
CA ALA A 229 -6.68 7.03 -16.42
C ALA A 229 -5.34 7.64 -15.99
N ASP A 230 -5.41 8.66 -15.14
CA ASP A 230 -4.21 9.32 -14.60
C ASP A 230 -3.42 8.32 -13.72
N PRO A 231 -2.19 7.94 -14.12
CA PRO A 231 -1.42 6.94 -13.39
C PRO A 231 -1.05 7.38 -11.96
N PHE A 232 -0.98 8.69 -11.68
CA PHE A 232 -0.66 9.19 -10.34
C PHE A 232 -1.88 9.13 -9.42
N LEU A 233 -3.07 9.45 -9.94
CA LEU A 233 -4.33 9.26 -9.20
C LEU A 233 -4.59 7.77 -8.93
N LEU A 234 -4.32 6.91 -9.91
CA LEU A 234 -4.38 5.46 -9.72
C LEU A 234 -3.40 4.99 -8.65
N ALA A 235 -2.15 5.45 -8.67
CA ALA A 235 -1.17 5.11 -7.65
C ALA A 235 -1.63 5.52 -6.23
N MET A 236 -2.25 6.70 -6.10
CA MET A 236 -2.83 7.12 -4.82
C MET A 236 -4.01 6.24 -4.41
N HIS A 237 -4.88 5.88 -5.35
CA HIS A 237 -5.96 4.95 -5.08
C HIS A 237 -5.43 3.60 -4.58
N GLU A 238 -4.41 3.04 -5.24
CA GLU A 238 -3.76 1.78 -4.85
C GLU A 238 -3.13 1.84 -3.46
N CYS A 239 -2.38 2.92 -3.16
CA CYS A 239 -1.80 3.12 -1.82
C CYS A 239 -2.88 3.22 -0.75
N ARG A 240 -3.94 3.98 -1.00
CA ARG A 240 -5.05 4.17 -0.06
C ARG A 240 -5.82 2.88 0.18
N ASP A 241 -6.19 2.17 -0.88
CA ASP A 241 -6.87 0.89 -0.78
C ASP A 241 -6.04 -0.10 0.05
N ALA A 242 -4.75 -0.26 -0.27
CA ALA A 242 -3.87 -1.12 0.49
C ALA A 242 -3.79 -0.73 1.99
N ALA A 243 -3.73 0.56 2.31
CA ALA A 243 -3.74 1.03 3.69
C ALA A 243 -5.08 0.76 4.41
N LEU A 244 -6.21 0.90 3.71
CA LEU A 244 -7.52 0.52 4.23
C LEU A 244 -7.59 -0.99 4.49
N GLN A 245 -7.09 -1.82 3.58
CA GLN A 245 -7.01 -3.28 3.75
C GLN A 245 -6.18 -3.64 5.00
N ILE A 246 -5.02 -3.01 5.21
CA ILE A 246 -4.23 -3.20 6.44
C ILE A 246 -5.06 -2.86 7.68
N SER A 247 -5.76 -1.72 7.68
CA SER A 247 -6.58 -1.29 8.82
C SER A 247 -7.73 -2.24 9.14
N GLN A 248 -8.32 -2.88 8.12
CA GLN A 248 -9.43 -3.83 8.26
C GLN A 248 -8.93 -5.18 8.76
N VAL A 249 -7.88 -5.71 8.13
CA VAL A 249 -7.25 -6.99 8.47
C VAL A 249 -6.74 -6.98 9.91
N ALA A 250 -6.11 -5.89 10.33
CA ALA A 250 -5.63 -5.74 11.69
C ALA A 250 -6.74 -5.58 12.74
N ALA A 251 -7.97 -5.24 12.35
CA ALA A 251 -9.11 -5.13 13.26
C ALA A 251 -9.85 -6.47 13.47
N THR A 252 -9.38 -7.56 12.85
CA THR A 252 -9.95 -8.91 13.02
C THR A 252 -9.52 -9.55 14.35
N PRO A 253 -10.27 -10.54 14.87
CA PRO A 253 -9.93 -11.22 16.13
C PRO A 253 -8.55 -11.90 16.09
N TYR A 254 -8.04 -12.26 14.91
CA TYR A 254 -6.72 -12.87 14.75
C TYR A 254 -5.56 -11.96 15.17
N LEU A 255 -5.81 -10.65 15.28
CA LEU A 255 -4.83 -9.73 15.84
C LEU A 255 -4.49 -10.10 17.29
N GLN A 256 -5.48 -10.52 18.09
CA GLN A 256 -5.25 -10.89 19.47
C GLN A 256 -4.32 -12.11 19.54
N GLU A 257 -4.54 -13.09 18.67
CA GLU A 257 -3.65 -14.25 18.48
C GLU A 257 -2.22 -13.80 18.10
N ALA A 258 -2.08 -12.86 17.15
CA ALA A 258 -0.78 -12.34 16.74
C ALA A 258 -0.08 -11.54 17.86
N SER A 259 -0.84 -10.87 18.73
CA SER A 259 -0.34 -10.03 19.82
C SER A 259 0.42 -10.80 20.90
N GLU A 260 0.18 -12.11 21.02
CA GLU A 260 0.87 -13.00 21.96
C GLU A 260 2.18 -13.59 21.38
N THR A 261 2.57 -13.15 20.18
CA THR A 261 3.77 -13.64 19.48
C THR A 261 4.69 -12.49 19.10
N TYR A 262 5.89 -12.81 18.62
CA TYR A 262 6.81 -11.82 18.06
C TYR A 262 6.27 -11.10 16.80
N ALA A 263 5.17 -11.60 16.20
CA ALA A 263 4.52 -10.94 15.08
C ALA A 263 3.93 -9.57 15.44
N ILE A 264 3.69 -9.28 16.74
CA ILE A 264 3.14 -7.99 17.18
C ILE A 264 3.95 -6.79 16.67
N ALA A 265 5.28 -6.88 16.66
CA ALA A 265 6.14 -5.81 16.14
C ALA A 265 5.94 -5.62 14.63
N PHE A 266 5.91 -6.72 13.88
CA PHE A 266 5.67 -6.73 12.44
C PHE A 266 4.31 -6.10 12.08
N VAL A 267 3.26 -6.48 12.80
CA VAL A 267 1.91 -5.90 12.63
C VAL A 267 1.91 -4.41 12.97
N SER A 268 2.55 -4.03 14.08
CA SER A 268 2.62 -2.62 14.52
C SER A 268 3.30 -1.72 13.48
N LEU A 269 4.35 -2.23 12.81
CA LEU A 269 5.06 -1.52 11.76
C LEU A 269 4.18 -1.30 10.52
N HIS A 270 3.48 -2.33 10.05
CA HIS A 270 2.58 -2.20 8.90
C HIS A 270 1.36 -1.31 9.19
N LEU A 271 0.85 -1.34 10.42
CA LEU A 271 -0.17 -0.40 10.88
C LEU A 271 0.30 1.06 10.82
N LEU A 272 1.56 1.31 11.20
CA LEU A 272 2.13 2.65 11.11
C LEU A 272 2.26 3.10 9.64
N THR A 273 2.76 2.24 8.74
CA THR A 273 2.77 2.54 7.29
C THR A 273 1.38 2.87 6.76
N ALA A 274 0.36 2.08 7.13
CA ALA A 274 -1.02 2.34 6.74
C ALA A 274 -1.54 3.67 7.30
N GLY A 275 -1.28 3.96 8.57
CA GLY A 275 -1.63 5.23 9.21
C GLY A 275 -1.07 6.43 8.44
N VAL A 276 0.23 6.45 8.16
CA VAL A 276 0.83 7.57 7.42
C VAL A 276 0.23 7.68 6.00
N THR A 277 0.04 6.56 5.31
CA THR A 277 -0.58 6.53 3.97
C THR A 277 -1.99 7.12 3.98
N LEU A 278 -2.80 6.80 4.98
CA LEU A 278 -4.15 7.34 5.12
C LEU A 278 -4.13 8.84 5.45
N CYS A 279 -3.21 9.30 6.30
CA CYS A 279 -3.00 10.73 6.55
C CYS A 279 -2.65 11.50 5.28
N ILE A 280 -1.72 10.97 4.48
CA ILE A 280 -1.38 11.53 3.16
C ILE A 280 -2.62 11.59 2.28
N SER A 281 -3.38 10.49 2.21
CA SER A 281 -4.61 10.44 1.41
C SER A 281 -5.64 11.47 1.84
N ILE A 282 -5.79 11.75 3.14
CA ILE A 282 -6.72 12.77 3.63
C ILE A 282 -6.19 14.16 3.27
N SER A 283 -4.90 14.43 3.44
CA SER A 283 -4.34 15.74 3.09
C SER A 283 -4.52 16.09 1.63
N LEU A 284 -4.34 15.13 0.71
CA LEU A 284 -4.44 15.37 -0.73
C LEU A 284 -5.84 15.81 -1.17
N ASP A 285 -6.89 15.34 -0.50
CA ASP A 285 -8.28 15.69 -0.83
C ASP A 285 -9.18 15.67 0.43
N PRO A 286 -9.07 16.69 1.31
CA PRO A 286 -9.64 16.68 2.65
C PRO A 286 -11.16 16.59 2.70
N LEU A 287 -11.85 17.14 1.69
CA LEU A 287 -13.31 17.24 1.67
C LEU A 287 -13.99 16.11 0.88
N SER A 288 -13.22 15.18 0.33
CA SER A 288 -13.76 14.06 -0.46
C SER A 288 -14.40 12.97 0.40
N HIS A 289 -15.28 12.18 -0.23
CA HIS A 289 -15.73 10.91 0.34
C HIS A 289 -14.55 9.96 0.64
N ASN A 290 -13.49 10.04 -0.16
CA ASN A 290 -12.30 9.24 0.04
C ASN A 290 -11.57 9.60 1.34
N SER A 291 -11.59 10.87 1.72
CA SER A 291 -11.07 11.38 3.00
C SER A 291 -11.82 10.77 4.18
N PHE A 292 -13.15 10.70 4.12
CA PHE A 292 -13.99 10.15 5.17
C PHE A 292 -13.65 8.68 5.47
N GLU A 293 -13.60 7.84 4.45
CA GLU A 293 -13.20 6.44 4.58
C GLU A 293 -11.77 6.30 5.13
N SER A 294 -10.86 7.19 4.71
CA SER A 294 -9.47 7.19 5.22
C SER A 294 -9.40 7.56 6.70
N ARG A 295 -10.26 8.47 7.18
CA ARG A 295 -10.42 8.78 8.62
C ARG A 295 -10.97 7.59 9.40
N MET A 296 -11.92 6.85 8.83
CA MET A 296 -12.41 5.61 9.43
C MET A 296 -11.32 4.55 9.51
N GLY A 297 -10.50 4.40 8.47
CA GLY A 297 -9.30 3.56 8.49
C GLY A 297 -8.30 3.99 9.57
N MET A 298 -8.00 5.29 9.67
CA MET A 298 -7.11 5.86 10.68
C MET A 298 -7.62 5.58 12.10
N ARG A 299 -8.93 5.73 12.33
CA ARG A 299 -9.55 5.39 13.61
C ARG A 299 -9.33 3.92 13.98
N ARG A 300 -9.50 2.99 13.03
CA ARG A 300 -9.22 1.56 13.26
C ARG A 300 -7.75 1.33 13.60
N VAL A 301 -6.83 1.95 12.86
CA VAL A 301 -5.38 1.88 13.13
C VAL A 301 -5.06 2.33 14.55
N MET A 302 -5.56 3.50 14.97
CA MET A 302 -5.34 4.01 16.34
C MET A 302 -5.96 3.10 17.41
N GLN A 303 -7.15 2.55 17.17
CA GLN A 303 -7.78 1.60 18.09
C GLN A 303 -6.92 0.35 18.27
N VAL A 304 -6.45 -0.22 17.17
CA VAL A 304 -5.58 -1.39 17.20
C VAL A 304 -4.25 -1.10 17.88
N GLN A 305 -3.56 0.00 17.53
CA GLN A 305 -2.31 0.39 18.19
C GLN A 305 -2.51 0.61 19.69
N HIS A 306 -3.65 1.18 20.10
CA HIS A 306 -3.99 1.31 21.52
C HIS A 306 -4.14 -0.05 22.23
N LEU A 307 -4.74 -1.04 21.58
CA LEU A 307 -4.85 -2.40 22.14
C LEU A 307 -3.49 -3.09 22.30
N LEU A 308 -2.52 -2.75 21.45
CA LEU A 308 -1.20 -3.38 21.42
C LEU A 308 -0.13 -2.65 22.23
N LYS A 309 -0.38 -1.40 22.65
CA LYS A 309 0.64 -0.49 23.21
C LYS A 309 1.38 -1.06 24.43
N ASP A 310 0.69 -1.80 25.29
CA ASP A 310 1.26 -2.33 26.53
C ASP A 310 2.20 -3.53 26.27
N LYS A 311 2.10 -4.15 25.08
CA LYS A 311 2.90 -5.30 24.65
C LYS A 311 3.94 -4.97 23.59
N SER A 312 3.84 -3.80 22.94
CA SER A 312 4.69 -3.40 21.83
C SER A 312 5.06 -1.93 21.92
N ILE A 313 6.34 -1.66 22.11
CA ILE A 313 6.91 -0.31 22.08
C ILE A 313 6.59 0.37 20.74
N VAL A 314 6.65 -0.38 19.64
CA VAL A 314 6.33 0.11 18.30
C VAL A 314 4.85 0.50 18.19
N ALA A 315 3.94 -0.24 18.85
CA ALA A 315 2.54 0.12 18.87
C ALA A 315 2.27 1.38 19.70
N ALA A 316 2.94 1.52 20.85
CA ALA A 316 2.84 2.71 21.68
C ALA A 316 3.33 3.96 20.94
N GLN A 317 4.54 3.91 20.37
CA GLN A 317 5.09 5.00 19.56
C GLN A 317 4.25 5.28 18.32
N GLY A 318 3.81 4.21 17.64
CA GLY A 318 2.95 4.31 16.46
C GLY A 318 1.62 4.99 16.77
N LEU A 319 1.02 4.75 17.95
CA LEU A 319 -0.20 5.42 18.39
C LEU A 319 0.01 6.93 18.60
N ASP A 320 1.13 7.31 19.20
CA ASP A 320 1.42 8.72 19.45
C ASP A 320 1.65 9.45 18.12
N ILE A 321 2.37 8.82 17.19
CA ILE A 321 2.58 9.35 15.83
C ILE A 321 1.25 9.50 15.09
N THR A 322 0.41 8.46 15.05
CA THR A 322 -0.87 8.52 14.30
C THR A 322 -1.84 9.54 14.89
N LYS A 323 -1.87 9.73 16.21
CA LYS A 323 -2.62 10.81 16.85
C LYS A 323 -2.14 12.20 16.44
N LYS A 324 -0.82 12.43 16.45
CA LYS A 324 -0.23 13.71 16.03
C LYS A 324 -0.57 14.01 14.56
N LEU A 325 -0.34 13.05 13.68
CA LEU A 325 -0.63 13.19 12.25
C LEU A 325 -2.12 13.45 12.00
N MET A 326 -3.01 12.71 12.66
CA MET A 326 -4.45 12.91 12.53
C MET A 326 -4.86 14.31 13.00
N SER A 327 -4.27 14.83 14.09
CA SER A 327 -4.55 16.19 14.57
C SER A 327 -4.17 17.26 13.54
N LEU A 328 -3.03 17.11 12.87
CA LEU A 328 -2.59 18.04 11.81
C LEU A 328 -3.54 18.01 10.62
N VAL A 329 -3.92 16.80 10.19
CA VAL A 329 -4.83 16.61 9.07
C VAL A 329 -6.20 17.20 9.35
N MET A 330 -6.74 17.03 10.56
CA MET A 330 -8.02 17.65 10.92
C MET A 330 -7.94 19.17 10.95
N ALA A 331 -6.82 19.75 11.39
CA ALA A 331 -6.61 21.19 11.32
C ALA A 331 -6.63 21.70 9.86
N LYS A 332 -5.90 21.01 8.96
CA LYS A 332 -5.93 21.30 7.53
C LYS A 332 -7.31 21.16 6.89
N GLU A 333 -8.09 20.15 7.29
CA GLU A 333 -9.46 19.97 6.80
C GLU A 333 -10.37 21.13 7.22
N VAL A 334 -10.20 21.61 8.45
CA VAL A 334 -10.92 22.80 8.94
C VAL A 334 -10.56 24.03 8.12
N ASP A 335 -9.27 24.27 7.88
CA ASP A 335 -8.82 25.41 7.07
C ASP A 335 -9.36 25.32 5.63
N ALA A 336 -9.28 24.14 5.00
CA ALA A 336 -9.80 23.89 3.66
C ALA A 336 -11.33 24.09 3.56
N MET A 337 -12.08 23.84 4.63
CA MET A 337 -13.53 24.10 4.66
C MET A 337 -13.87 25.60 4.63
N PHE A 338 -12.95 26.46 5.09
CA PHE A 338 -13.11 27.91 5.05
C PHE A 338 -12.53 28.56 3.80
N GLU A 339 -11.73 27.83 3.01
CA GLU A 339 -11.27 28.25 1.69
C GLU A 339 -12.46 28.27 0.71
N THR A 340 -13.05 29.45 0.53
CA THR A 340 -14.04 29.68 -0.52
C THR A 340 -13.32 30.20 -1.76
N GLU A 341 -13.19 29.36 -2.79
CA GLU A 341 -12.76 29.88 -4.09
C GLU A 341 -13.81 30.91 -4.56
N PRO A 342 -13.40 32.09 -5.05
CA PRO A 342 -14.34 33.01 -5.66
C PRO A 342 -15.01 32.30 -6.83
N PRO A 343 -16.35 32.42 -6.99
CA PRO A 343 -17.05 31.77 -8.08
C PRO A 343 -16.35 32.16 -9.38
N SER A 344 -15.84 31.16 -10.11
CA SER A 344 -15.13 31.35 -11.36
C SER A 344 -15.96 32.31 -12.19
N THR A 345 -15.43 33.51 -12.43
CA THR A 345 -16.09 34.47 -13.30
C THR A 345 -16.26 33.75 -14.63
N VAL A 346 -17.49 33.42 -14.95
CA VAL A 346 -17.90 33.08 -16.30
C VAL A 346 -17.38 34.26 -17.12
N VAL A 347 -16.28 34.06 -17.84
CA VAL A 347 -15.77 35.02 -18.81
C VAL A 347 -16.85 35.07 -19.87
N GLU A 348 -17.84 35.93 -19.66
CA GLU A 348 -18.80 36.35 -20.64
C GLU A 348 -17.96 36.99 -21.74
N GLN A 349 -17.70 36.21 -22.80
CA GLN A 349 -17.06 36.67 -24.01
C GLN A 349 -17.92 37.79 -24.57
N THR A 350 -17.65 39.01 -24.11
CA THR A 350 -18.18 40.23 -24.68
C THR A 350 -17.56 40.32 -26.06
N ARG A 351 -18.33 39.92 -27.08
CA ARG A 351 -18.02 40.16 -28.49
C ARG A 351 -17.89 41.67 -28.71
N THR A 352 -16.68 42.19 -28.65
CA THR A 352 -16.35 43.53 -29.11
C THR A 352 -16.18 43.49 -30.64
N SER A 353 -17.28 43.77 -31.35
CA SER A 353 -17.25 44.05 -32.79
C SER A 353 -16.95 45.54 -32.99
N ALA A 354 -15.78 45.87 -33.53
CA ALA A 354 -15.44 47.21 -34.01
C ALA A 354 -16.13 47.51 -35.37
N PRO A 355 -16.31 48.80 -35.74
CA PRO A 355 -17.26 49.22 -36.77
C PRO A 355 -16.67 49.27 -38.19
N GLY A 356 -17.46 48.89 -39.19
CA GLY A 356 -17.10 48.96 -40.60
C GLY A 356 -18.28 49.31 -41.53
N TYR A 357 -18.34 50.59 -41.90
CA TYR A 357 -18.89 51.22 -43.12
C TYR A 357 -19.96 50.54 -44.00
N ALA A 358 -21.14 51.17 -43.99
CA ALA A 358 -22.04 51.61 -45.08
C ALA A 358 -22.15 50.83 -46.42
N GLY A 359 -23.40 50.48 -46.75
CA GLY A 359 -23.90 50.21 -48.11
C GLY A 359 -25.44 50.16 -48.14
N GLN A 360 -26.06 50.85 -49.10
CA GLN A 360 -27.45 51.33 -49.16
C GLN A 360 -28.56 50.32 -49.54
N GLY A 361 -29.81 50.73 -49.26
CA GLY A 361 -31.08 50.33 -49.91
C GLY A 361 -31.93 49.30 -49.14
N GLU A 362 -33.26 49.29 -49.11
CA GLU A 362 -34.33 50.20 -49.49
C GLU A 362 -35.65 49.65 -48.85
N VAL A 363 -36.45 50.55 -48.24
CA VAL A 363 -37.92 50.56 -48.01
C VAL A 363 -38.76 49.28 -48.24
N THR A 364 -39.54 48.84 -47.23
CA THR A 364 -41.04 48.75 -47.27
C THR A 364 -41.65 48.25 -45.95
N ALA A 365 -42.96 48.44 -45.81
CA ALA A 365 -43.70 48.74 -44.58
C ALA A 365 -44.51 47.57 -43.97
N ARG A 366 -44.96 47.81 -42.72
CA ARG A 366 -46.23 47.40 -42.07
C ARG A 366 -46.48 45.90 -41.81
N ASN A 367 -46.70 45.53 -40.54
CA ASN A 367 -48.03 45.62 -39.91
C ASN A 367 -48.01 45.22 -38.43
N SER A 368 -48.94 45.82 -37.70
CA SER A 368 -49.28 45.69 -36.28
C SER A 368 -50.32 44.57 -36.02
N GLY A 369 -50.40 44.10 -34.78
CA GLY A 369 -51.51 43.30 -34.22
C GLY A 369 -51.05 42.56 -32.97
N GLU A 370 -51.15 43.16 -31.79
CA GLU A 370 -52.23 42.94 -30.77
C GLU A 370 -52.13 41.59 -30.03
N GLY A 371 -51.99 41.66 -28.70
CA GLY A 371 -51.98 40.52 -27.76
C GLY A 371 -53.37 39.91 -27.53
N PRO A 372 -53.69 39.22 -26.40
CA PRO A 372 -53.05 39.30 -25.07
C PRO A 372 -52.83 37.94 -24.33
N GLU A 373 -52.19 38.03 -23.16
CA GLU A 373 -52.11 37.02 -22.08
C GLU A 373 -53.53 36.69 -21.52
N PRO A 374 -53.73 35.53 -20.85
CA PRO A 374 -53.61 35.51 -19.37
C PRO A 374 -53.15 34.18 -18.72
N ARG A 375 -52.62 34.31 -17.50
CA ARG A 375 -52.30 33.29 -16.47
C ARG A 375 -53.56 32.83 -15.68
N PRO A 376 -53.49 32.21 -14.48
CA PRO A 376 -52.91 30.93 -13.98
C PRO A 376 -53.91 30.08 -13.12
N GLY A 377 -53.49 28.90 -12.64
CA GLY A 377 -54.10 28.17 -11.49
C GLY A 377 -54.07 26.64 -11.69
N SER A 378 -54.02 25.74 -10.70
CA SER A 378 -53.83 25.74 -9.24
C SER A 378 -54.00 24.29 -8.76
N LEU A 379 -53.11 23.81 -7.88
CA LEU A 379 -53.30 22.88 -6.72
C LEU A 379 -54.01 21.50 -6.87
N GLU A 380 -53.19 20.44 -6.68
CA GLU A 380 -53.32 19.25 -5.75
C GLU A 380 -54.55 18.30 -5.79
N PRO A 381 -54.56 17.16 -5.04
CA PRO A 381 -53.58 16.07 -4.80
C PRO A 381 -54.24 14.65 -4.97
N ASP A 382 -53.50 13.52 -4.85
CA ASP A 382 -53.84 12.39 -3.94
C ASP A 382 -53.06 11.06 -4.13
N VAL A 383 -52.77 10.47 -2.95
CA VAL A 383 -52.82 9.04 -2.54
C VAL A 383 -51.69 8.05 -2.89
N LEU A 384 -50.91 7.79 -1.84
CA LEU A 384 -50.38 6.52 -1.30
C LEU A 384 -50.73 5.20 -2.02
N ALA A 385 -49.69 4.44 -2.39
CA ALA A 385 -49.72 2.98 -2.36
C ALA A 385 -48.35 2.42 -1.94
N ARG A 386 -48.35 1.69 -0.81
CA ARG A 386 -47.33 0.72 -0.43
C ARG A 386 -47.40 -0.45 -1.39
N ASP A 387 -46.27 -0.94 -1.88
CA ASP A 387 -46.12 -2.39 -2.02
C ASP A 387 -44.67 -2.85 -1.84
N SER A 388 -44.54 -4.02 -1.23
CA SER A 388 -43.28 -4.66 -0.83
C SER A 388 -42.93 -5.76 -1.83
N SER A 389 -41.70 -5.83 -2.33
CA SER A 389 -41.09 -7.11 -2.76
C SER A 389 -39.60 -7.00 -3.14
N ASN A 390 -38.77 -7.65 -2.33
CA ASN A 390 -37.55 -8.42 -2.64
C ASN A 390 -36.36 -7.78 -3.40
N PRO A 391 -35.15 -7.74 -2.82
CA PRO A 391 -33.92 -7.39 -3.54
C PRO A 391 -33.34 -8.61 -4.29
N GLN A 392 -33.08 -8.45 -5.59
CA GLN A 392 -32.28 -9.39 -6.38
C GLN A 392 -30.77 -9.19 -6.12
N PRO A 393 -29.95 -10.26 -6.25
CA PRO A 393 -28.53 -10.22 -5.90
C PRO A 393 -27.73 -9.45 -6.97
N VAL A 394 -26.94 -8.49 -6.52
CA VAL A 394 -25.94 -7.80 -7.33
C VAL A 394 -24.82 -8.80 -7.59
N GLY A 395 -24.69 -9.24 -8.85
CA GLY A 395 -23.56 -10.04 -9.30
C GLY A 395 -22.29 -9.19 -9.37
N ASP A 396 -21.20 -9.75 -8.86
CA ASP A 396 -19.85 -9.23 -8.98
C ASP A 396 -19.47 -9.03 -10.45
N MET A 397 -19.38 -7.77 -10.88
CA MET A 397 -18.66 -7.40 -12.10
C MET A 397 -17.17 -7.34 -11.76
N ASN A 398 -16.50 -8.45 -12.07
CA ASN A 398 -15.05 -8.57 -12.03
C ASN A 398 -14.48 -7.91 -13.30
N ASP A 399 -14.34 -6.58 -13.30
CA ASP A 399 -13.69 -5.86 -14.41
C ASP A 399 -12.18 -6.11 -14.35
N THR A 400 -11.76 -7.14 -15.10
CA THR A 400 -10.36 -7.36 -15.44
C THR A 400 -9.99 -6.35 -16.52
N ILE A 401 -9.26 -5.29 -16.17
CA ILE A 401 -8.87 -4.26 -17.14
C ILE A 401 -7.53 -4.63 -17.77
N ASP A 402 -7.58 -4.81 -19.09
CA ASP A 402 -6.46 -5.01 -20.01
C ASP A 402 -5.52 -3.79 -19.98
N ALA A 403 -4.34 -3.96 -19.38
CA ALA A 403 -3.32 -2.93 -19.31
C ALA A 403 -2.62 -2.79 -20.67
N GLY A 404 -3.17 -1.92 -21.53
CA GLY A 404 -2.59 -1.57 -22.81
C GLY A 404 -1.12 -1.13 -22.68
N THR A 405 -0.25 -1.84 -23.40
CA THR A 405 1.18 -1.52 -23.55
C THR A 405 1.33 -0.06 -23.95
N ILE A 406 2.15 0.70 -23.21
CA ILE A 406 2.54 2.07 -23.59
C ILE A 406 3.43 1.96 -24.84
N THR A 407 2.81 1.92 -26.01
CA THR A 407 3.55 2.11 -27.27
C THR A 407 3.93 3.58 -27.38
N SER A 408 5.20 3.79 -27.72
CA SER A 408 5.83 5.07 -28.00
C SER A 408 5.18 5.73 -29.23
N ASP A 409 3.99 6.28 -29.08
CA ASP A 409 3.40 7.19 -30.07
C ASP A 409 2.96 8.50 -29.40
N GLY A 410 3.88 9.47 -29.42
CA GLY A 410 3.59 10.85 -29.83
C GLY A 410 2.67 11.75 -29.00
N GLN A 411 2.22 11.38 -27.80
CA GLN A 411 1.48 12.29 -26.92
C GLN A 411 2.27 12.59 -25.64
N ASN A 412 2.95 13.74 -25.63
CA ASN A 412 3.59 14.31 -24.44
C ASN A 412 2.52 14.58 -23.37
N LEU A 413 2.37 13.66 -22.42
CA LEU A 413 1.76 13.95 -21.14
C LEU A 413 2.75 14.81 -20.37
N ASP A 414 2.36 16.05 -20.07
CA ASP A 414 3.20 16.99 -19.31
C ASP A 414 3.00 16.72 -17.81
N PHE A 415 4.11 16.54 -17.10
CA PHE A 415 4.15 16.10 -15.70
C PHE A 415 4.95 17.10 -14.85
N CYS A 416 4.51 17.33 -13.62
CA CYS A 416 5.29 18.13 -12.67
C CYS A 416 5.27 17.54 -11.26
N GLU A 417 6.17 18.02 -10.42
CA GLU A 417 6.23 17.63 -9.01
C GLU A 417 4.99 18.12 -8.24
N ASN A 418 4.53 17.28 -7.32
CA ASN A 418 3.39 17.56 -6.46
C ASN A 418 3.83 18.30 -5.19
N ASN A 419 4.07 19.61 -5.31
CA ASN A 419 4.53 20.46 -4.19
C ASN A 419 3.66 20.35 -2.93
N PHE A 420 2.35 20.13 -3.09
CA PHE A 420 1.42 20.00 -1.96
C PHE A 420 1.69 18.73 -1.15
N LEU A 421 1.97 17.61 -1.82
CA LEU A 421 2.37 16.39 -1.13
C LEU A 421 3.72 16.58 -0.40
N ASN A 422 4.66 17.27 -1.04
CA ASN A 422 5.99 17.52 -0.48
C ASN A 422 5.89 18.33 0.82
N GLU A 423 5.06 19.36 0.81
CA GLU A 423 4.79 20.20 1.98
C GLU A 423 4.09 19.41 3.10
N ALA A 424 3.07 18.61 2.77
CA ALA A 424 2.39 17.77 3.76
C ALA A 424 3.35 16.75 4.42
N LEU A 425 4.26 16.16 3.64
CA LEU A 425 5.25 15.22 4.15
C LEU A 425 6.32 15.88 5.02
N LEU A 426 6.75 17.10 4.67
CA LEU A 426 7.69 17.88 5.47
C LEU A 426 7.08 18.27 6.82
N GLU A 427 5.82 18.70 6.83
CA GLU A 427 5.10 18.99 8.08
C GLU A 427 4.92 17.76 8.96
N TYR A 428 4.70 16.59 8.34
CA TYR A 428 4.62 15.32 9.07
C TYR A 428 5.95 14.97 9.72
N GLU A 429 7.06 15.09 8.98
CA GLU A 429 8.39 14.87 9.54
C GLU A 429 8.63 15.80 10.73
N GLN A 430 8.38 17.11 10.57
CA GLN A 430 8.50 18.09 11.65
C GLN A 430 7.64 17.72 12.87
N ALA A 431 6.36 17.42 12.67
CA ALA A 431 5.45 17.12 13.78
C ALA A 431 5.78 15.81 14.50
N THR A 432 6.41 14.85 13.80
CA THR A 432 6.90 13.62 14.42
C THR A 432 8.21 13.82 15.18
N SER A 433 9.07 14.75 14.74
CA SER A 433 10.37 15.05 15.36
C SER A 433 10.29 15.94 16.61
N PHE A 434 9.20 16.67 16.86
CA PHE A 434 9.04 17.46 18.10
C PHE A 434 8.42 16.64 19.24
N PRO A 435 9.11 16.48 20.39
CA PRO A 435 8.50 15.98 21.62
C PRO A 435 7.48 17.00 22.16
N PHE A 436 6.35 16.51 22.65
CA PHE A 436 5.37 17.35 23.34
C PHE A 436 5.99 17.88 24.65
N ALA A 437 6.34 19.16 24.70
CA ALA A 437 6.57 19.85 25.96
C ALA A 437 5.21 20.16 26.57
N GLY A 438 4.72 19.29 27.46
CA GLY A 438 3.47 19.51 28.17
C GLY A 438 3.19 18.44 29.21
N ASP A 439 3.68 18.71 30.42
CA ASP A 439 3.26 18.24 31.75
C ASP A 439 2.65 16.84 31.90
N MET A 440 3.41 15.92 32.53
CA MET A 440 2.97 15.35 33.80
C MET A 440 4.06 14.58 34.56
N PHE A 441 4.17 14.93 35.85
CA PHE A 441 4.85 14.27 36.98
C PHE A 441 6.37 14.35 37.09
N ASN A 442 6.75 15.35 37.89
CA ASN A 442 7.87 15.36 38.82
C ASN A 442 8.07 13.99 39.50
N ASP A 443 9.06 13.23 39.05
CA ASP A 443 9.83 12.35 39.91
C ASP A 443 11.31 12.52 39.55
N GLN A 444 12.08 12.93 40.56
CA GLN A 444 13.52 13.01 40.51
C GLN A 444 14.12 11.60 40.47
N ASP A 445 15.28 11.51 39.82
CA ASP A 445 16.25 10.40 39.82
C ASP A 445 16.11 9.32 38.73
N ASP A 446 16.63 9.61 37.53
CA ASP A 446 17.49 8.66 36.79
C ASP A 446 18.43 9.39 35.80
N PRO A 447 19.77 9.43 36.01
CA PRO A 447 20.71 9.98 35.04
C PRO A 447 21.22 8.84 34.13
N GLY A 448 20.51 8.56 33.04
CA GLY A 448 20.84 7.40 32.19
C GLY A 448 20.47 7.53 30.72
N ILE A 449 21.30 8.26 29.96
CA ILE A 449 21.50 8.10 28.50
C ILE A 449 20.24 8.36 27.63
N SER A 450 19.82 9.62 27.53
CA SER A 450 19.14 10.12 26.35
C SER A 450 20.18 10.39 25.25
N ASN A 451 20.35 9.44 24.34
CA ASN A 451 21.19 9.60 23.15
C ASN A 451 20.28 10.08 21.99
N PRO A 452 20.37 11.34 21.54
CA PRO A 452 19.46 11.90 20.52
C PRO A 452 19.84 11.48 19.08
N SER A 453 20.62 10.42 18.91
CA SER A 453 21.23 10.01 17.63
C SER A 453 20.69 8.70 17.06
N PHE A 454 19.65 8.13 17.66
CA PHE A 454 18.99 6.90 17.20
C PHE A 454 17.47 7.05 17.20
N GLU A 455 16.96 8.17 16.70
CA GLU A 455 15.56 8.23 16.31
C GLU A 455 15.33 7.21 15.19
N GLN A 456 14.44 6.24 15.44
CA GLN A 456 13.95 5.31 14.42
C GLN A 456 13.07 6.11 13.46
N ASN A 457 13.71 6.93 12.62
CA ASN A 457 13.00 7.78 11.69
C ASN A 457 12.53 6.92 10.50
N GLN A 458 11.37 6.28 10.67
CA GLN A 458 10.63 5.67 9.56
C GLN A 458 10.21 6.72 8.52
N GLY A 459 10.45 8.01 8.79
CA GLY A 459 10.24 9.11 7.87
C GLY A 459 10.92 8.93 6.51
N TRP A 460 11.96 8.11 6.34
CA TRP A 460 12.57 7.89 5.01
C TRP A 460 11.58 7.30 3.99
N ILE A 461 10.66 6.41 4.42
CA ILE A 461 9.64 5.83 3.54
C ILE A 461 8.58 6.89 3.20
N TRP A 462 8.77 8.13 3.65
CA TRP A 462 7.95 9.29 3.40
C TRP A 462 8.78 10.51 2.97
N GLY A 463 10.11 10.48 3.12
CA GLY A 463 11.07 11.53 2.78
C GLY A 463 11.63 11.42 1.36
N TRP A 464 12.32 12.49 0.95
CA TRP A 464 12.62 12.81 -0.45
C TRP A 464 14.11 12.76 -0.85
N ASN A 465 14.99 12.37 0.07
CA ASN A 465 16.45 12.41 -0.10
C ASN A 465 17.02 11.40 -1.14
N PHE A 466 16.20 10.89 -2.06
CA PHE A 466 16.57 9.89 -3.07
C PHE A 466 16.72 10.48 -4.48
N LEU A 467 16.42 11.78 -4.65
CA LEU A 467 16.46 12.48 -5.93
C LEU A 467 17.63 13.47 -6.10
N GLU A 468 18.45 13.67 -5.06
CA GLU A 468 19.67 14.52 -5.14
C GLU A 468 20.92 13.74 -5.60
#